data_AF-A0A5Q8CIH8-F1
#
_entry.id   AF-A0A5Q8CIH8-F1
#
_cell.length_a   1.000
_cell.length_b   1.000
_cell.length_c   1.000
_cell.angle_alpha   90.00
_cell.angle_beta   90.00
_cell.angle_gamma   90.00
#
_symmetry.space_group_name_H-M   'P 1'
#
loop_
_entity.id
_entity.type
_entity.pdbx_description
1 polymer ?
#
loop_
_entity_poly.entity_id
_entity_poly.type
_entity_poly.pdbx_seq_one_letter_code
_entity_poly.pdbx_strand_id
1 'polypeptide(L)'
;LYASEVSLNRFNYQIAFALTILSLLAIGTAVLFIGRRETIKKLEFLAWRDATTGLKNRAWMAANRDAMLDRARETGKQLQLLLIDLDHFKSVNDTFGHHVGDLLLKAVAEVLQSVERPGDVAAVRLGGDEFAIMAIADRNDHDNLGQRLRERLNRFAELEGHQVRIGASIGMACFPQRFRHFHVAAQCR
;
A
#
# COMPACT_ATOMS: atom_id res chain seq x y z
N LEU A 1 -7.48 54.51 47.19
CA LEU A 1 -8.06 54.50 45.82
C LEU A 1 -6.97 54.49 44.75
N TYR A 2 -5.99 55.41 44.77
CA TYR A 2 -4.89 55.42 43.79
C TYR A 2 -3.98 54.17 43.82
N ALA A 3 -3.59 53.71 45.02
CA ALA A 3 -2.73 52.53 45.17
C ALA A 3 -3.40 51.21 44.72
N SER A 4 -4.72 51.11 44.83
CA SER A 4 -5.48 49.93 44.40
C SER A 4 -5.61 49.84 42.88
N GLU A 5 -5.78 50.97 42.18
CA GLU A 5 -5.85 51.02 40.71
C GLU A 5 -4.51 50.68 40.05
N VAL A 6 -3.39 51.18 40.59
CA VAL A 6 -2.04 50.86 40.10
C VAL A 6 -1.73 49.37 40.26
N SER A 7 -2.13 48.77 41.38
CA SER A 7 -1.98 47.33 41.63
C SER A 7 -2.82 46.50 40.65
N LEU A 8 -4.08 46.89 40.42
CA LEU A 8 -5.00 46.20 39.50
C LEU A 8 -4.49 46.26 38.05
N ASN A 9 -3.99 47.42 37.60
CA ASN A 9 -3.41 47.55 36.27
C ASN A 9 -2.16 46.68 36.11
N ARG A 10 -1.28 46.63 37.11
CA ARG A 10 -0.08 45.78 37.07
C ARG A 10 -0.44 44.29 36.98
N PHE A 11 -1.48 43.85 37.70
CA PHE A 11 -1.99 42.49 37.63
C PHE A 11 -2.59 42.16 36.25
N ASN A 12 -3.37 43.07 35.68
CA ASN A 12 -3.94 42.91 34.34
C ASN A 12 -2.85 42.80 33.26
N TYR A 13 -1.78 43.60 33.34
CA TYR A 13 -0.64 43.49 32.42
C TYR A 13 0.09 42.16 32.55
N GLN A 14 0.25 41.64 33.77
CA GLN A 14 0.86 40.33 34.00
C GLN A 14 0.02 39.20 33.38
N ILE A 15 -1.30 39.25 33.52
CA ILE A 15 -2.21 38.28 32.89
C ILE A 15 -2.12 38.38 31.37
N ALA A 16 -2.23 39.59 30.80
CA ALA A 16 -2.15 39.78 29.35
C ALA A 16 -0.83 39.25 28.78
N PHE A 17 0.29 39.53 29.46
CA PHE A 17 1.61 39.03 29.07
C PHE A 17 1.73 37.50 29.17
N ALA A 18 1.17 36.89 30.22
CA ALA A 18 1.14 35.44 30.35
C ALA A 18 0.30 34.79 29.23
N LEU A 19 -0.84 35.38 28.89
CA LEU A 19 -1.71 34.90 27.82
C LEU A 19 -1.06 35.01 26.43
N THR A 20 -0.34 36.09 26.14
CA THR A 20 0.37 36.22 24.86
C THR A 20 1.50 35.19 24.73
N ILE A 21 2.27 34.96 25.79
CA ILE A 21 3.28 33.90 25.81
C ILE A 21 2.64 32.52 25.60
N LEU A 22 1.56 32.21 26.32
CA LEU A 22 0.86 30.94 26.16
C LEU A 22 0.33 30.75 24.73
N SER A 23 -0.20 31.81 24.13
CA SER A 23 -0.70 31.79 22.75
C SER A 23 0.42 31.51 21.74
N LEU A 24 1.57 32.17 21.90
CA LEU A 24 2.74 31.96 21.03
C LEU A 24 3.30 30.53 21.18
N LEU A 25 3.37 30.00 22.40
CA LEU A 25 3.78 28.61 22.66
C LEU A 25 2.79 27.61 22.03
N ALA A 26 1.49 27.86 22.15
CA ALA A 26 0.45 27.01 21.56
C ALA A 26 0.55 26.98 20.02
N ILE A 27 0.75 28.14 19.39
CA ILE A 27 0.92 28.23 17.93
C ILE A 27 2.21 27.51 17.50
N GLY A 28 3.33 27.73 18.19
CA GLY A 28 4.61 27.08 17.87
C GLY A 28 4.54 25.55 17.95
N THR A 29 3.92 25.03 19.02
CA THR A 29 3.72 23.57 19.18
C THR A 29 2.78 22.99 18.12
N ALA A 30 1.71 23.70 17.75
CA ALA A 30 0.81 23.28 16.67
C ALA A 30 1.53 23.20 15.32
N VAL A 31 2.34 24.20 14.97
CA VAL A 31 3.12 24.21 13.71
C VAL A 31 4.12 23.05 13.67
N LEU A 32 4.88 22.82 14.75
CA LEU A 32 5.82 21.69 14.84
C LEU A 32 5.11 20.34 14.73
N PHE A 33 3.93 20.20 15.34
CA PHE A 33 3.15 18.97 15.29
C PHE A 33 2.61 18.67 13.89
N ILE A 34 2.13 19.70 13.18
CA ILE A 34 1.65 19.57 11.79
C ILE A 34 2.80 19.18 10.86
N GLY A 35 3.94 19.89 10.92
CA GLY A 35 5.11 19.59 10.08
C GLY A 35 5.65 18.17 10.31
N ARG A 36 5.65 17.70 11.56
CA ARG A 36 6.04 16.32 11.91
C ARG A 36 5.09 15.29 11.30
N ARG A 37 3.78 15.54 11.33
CA ARG A 37 2.79 14.62 10.75
C ARG A 37 2.92 14.49 9.23
N GLU A 38 3.15 15.60 8.52
CA GLU A 38 3.35 15.53 7.06
C GLU A 38 4.63 14.81 6.68
N THR A 39 5.71 15.07 7.43
CA THR A 39 7.00 14.41 7.21
C THR A 39 6.91 12.91 7.49
N ILE A 40 6.24 12.51 8.58
CA ILE A 40 6.01 11.09 8.90
C ILE A 40 5.17 10.41 7.81
N LYS A 41 4.08 11.03 7.34
CA LYS A 41 3.25 10.45 6.27
C LYS A 41 4.04 10.27 4.96
N LYS A 42 4.90 11.23 4.61
CA LYS A 42 5.78 11.13 3.43
C LYS A 42 6.84 10.05 3.61
N LEU A 43 7.41 9.93 4.82
CA LEU A 43 8.37 8.88 5.15
C LEU A 43 7.72 7.49 5.15
N GLU A 44 6.50 7.36 5.68
CA GLU A 44 5.71 6.12 5.63
C GLU A 44 5.36 5.75 4.19
N PHE A 45 4.95 6.71 3.37
CA PHE A 45 4.69 6.47 1.94
C PHE A 45 5.95 5.96 1.24
N LEU A 46 7.10 6.62 1.41
CA LEU A 46 8.37 6.18 0.82
C LEU A 46 8.88 4.86 1.39
N ALA A 47 8.63 4.59 2.67
CA ALA A 47 9.07 3.36 3.33
C ALA A 47 8.22 2.16 2.93
N TRP A 48 6.93 2.35 2.63
CA TRP A 48 5.97 1.25 2.48
C TRP A 48 5.34 1.13 1.09
N ARG A 49 5.56 2.08 0.18
CA ARG A 49 5.03 2.02 -1.19
C ARG A 49 6.15 1.82 -2.21
N ASP A 50 5.79 1.17 -3.31
CA ASP A 50 6.62 1.05 -4.49
C ASP A 50 6.46 2.30 -5.37
N ALA A 51 7.57 2.88 -5.81
CA ALA A 51 7.58 4.16 -6.52
C ALA A 51 6.95 4.09 -7.94
N THR A 52 7.07 2.96 -8.63
CA THR A 52 6.54 2.79 -9.99
C THR A 52 5.04 2.56 -9.98
N THR A 53 4.58 1.69 -9.09
CA THR A 53 3.21 1.14 -9.10
C THR A 53 2.28 1.74 -8.06
N GLY A 54 2.82 2.38 -7.01
CA GLY A 54 2.05 2.85 -5.87
C GLY A 54 1.45 1.74 -5.01
N LEU A 55 1.77 0.46 -5.27
CA LEU A 55 1.41 -0.65 -4.38
C LEU A 55 2.20 -0.60 -3.08
N LYS A 56 1.79 -1.40 -2.09
CA LYS A 56 2.67 -1.67 -0.95
C LYS A 56 3.96 -2.33 -1.45
N ASN A 57 5.08 -2.08 -0.80
CA ASN A 57 6.36 -2.68 -1.16
C ASN A 57 6.68 -3.91 -0.29
N ARG A 58 7.79 -4.57 -0.63
CA ARG A 58 8.33 -5.72 0.12
C ARG A 58 8.51 -5.44 1.61
N ALA A 59 8.94 -4.23 1.99
CA ALA A 59 9.15 -3.86 3.39
C ALA A 59 7.83 -3.81 4.18
N TRP A 60 6.76 -3.27 3.57
CA TRP A 60 5.43 -3.29 4.17
C TRP A 60 4.96 -4.72 4.43
N MET A 61 5.12 -5.62 3.46
CA MET A 61 4.73 -7.03 3.62
C MET A 61 5.48 -7.70 4.78
N ALA A 62 6.80 -7.51 4.85
CA ALA A 62 7.61 -8.07 5.93
C ALA A 62 7.15 -7.57 7.32
N ALA A 63 6.78 -6.29 7.41
CA ALA A 63 6.32 -5.68 8.67
C ALA A 63 4.89 -6.06 9.07
N ASN A 64 4.02 -6.46 8.13
CA ASN A 64 2.59 -6.66 8.39
C ASN A 64 2.12 -8.12 8.32
N ARG A 65 2.96 -9.05 7.82
CA ARG A 65 2.57 -10.46 7.68
C ARG A 65 2.12 -11.11 8.99
N ASP A 66 2.79 -10.83 10.10
CA ASP A 66 2.51 -11.46 11.40
C ASP A 66 1.19 -10.93 11.96
N ALA A 67 0.93 -9.63 11.85
CA ALA A 67 -0.35 -9.03 12.23
C ALA A 67 -1.52 -9.58 11.40
N MET A 68 -1.34 -9.79 10.09
CA MET A 68 -2.36 -10.42 9.25
C MET A 68 -2.58 -11.89 9.61
N LEU A 69 -1.51 -12.61 9.96
CA LEU A 69 -1.57 -14.00 10.40
C LEU A 69 -2.35 -14.14 11.71
N ASP A 70 -2.06 -13.29 12.70
CA ASP A 70 -2.76 -13.30 13.98
C ASP A 70 -4.24 -12.96 13.83
N ARG A 71 -4.56 -11.95 13.00
CA ARG A 71 -5.96 -11.64 12.64
C ARG A 71 -6.68 -12.82 11.98
N ALA A 72 -6.01 -13.55 11.09
CA ALA A 72 -6.59 -14.75 10.48
C ALA A 72 -6.88 -15.83 11.53
N ARG A 73 -5.99 -16.01 12.52
CA ARG A 73 -6.20 -16.94 13.64
C ARG A 73 -7.38 -16.53 14.52
N GLU A 74 -7.42 -15.27 14.93
CA GLU A 74 -8.48 -14.70 15.79
C GLU A 74 -9.87 -14.83 15.14
N THR A 75 -9.93 -14.69 13.82
CA THR A 75 -11.19 -14.79 13.05
C THR A 75 -11.51 -16.22 12.60
N GLY A 76 -10.69 -17.21 12.93
CA GLY A 76 -10.85 -18.60 12.49
C GLY A 76 -10.62 -18.84 10.99
N LYS A 77 -10.14 -17.82 10.27
CA LYS A 77 -9.90 -17.78 8.83
C LYS A 77 -8.50 -18.31 8.48
N GLN A 78 -8.14 -18.21 7.20
CA GLN A 78 -6.81 -18.52 6.69
C GLN A 78 -6.15 -17.30 6.11
N LEU A 79 -4.82 -17.26 6.22
CA LEU A 79 -4.01 -16.33 5.44
C LEU A 79 -3.61 -17.03 4.14
N GLN A 80 -4.03 -16.46 3.00
CA GLN A 80 -3.61 -16.83 1.66
C GLN A 80 -2.53 -15.87 1.20
N LEU A 81 -1.45 -16.42 0.64
CA LEU A 81 -0.39 -15.70 -0.05
C LEU A 81 -0.39 -16.12 -1.51
N LEU A 82 -0.69 -15.19 -2.41
CA LEU A 82 -0.55 -15.42 -3.84
C LEU A 82 0.73 -14.69 -4.30
N LEU A 83 1.62 -15.42 -4.96
CA LEU A 83 2.81 -14.88 -5.61
C LEU A 83 2.53 -14.82 -7.11
N ILE A 84 2.83 -13.69 -7.72
CA ILE A 84 2.48 -13.37 -9.11
C ILE A 84 3.75 -12.91 -9.81
N ASP A 85 4.11 -13.58 -10.91
CA ASP A 85 5.25 -13.24 -11.76
C ASP A 85 4.74 -12.92 -13.16
N LEU A 86 5.21 -11.85 -13.80
CA LEU A 86 4.75 -11.49 -15.14
C LEU A 86 5.50 -12.27 -16.22
N ASP A 87 4.76 -13.02 -17.03
CA ASP A 87 5.36 -13.80 -18.10
C ASP A 87 5.96 -12.88 -19.16
N HIS A 88 7.20 -13.16 -19.58
CA HIS A 88 7.91 -12.45 -20.65
C HIS A 88 8.07 -10.93 -20.45
N PHE A 89 8.04 -10.43 -19.22
CA PHE A 89 8.19 -9.00 -18.94
C PHE A 89 9.49 -8.41 -19.52
N LYS A 90 10.60 -9.16 -19.42
CA LYS A 90 11.87 -8.77 -20.04
C LYS A 90 11.74 -8.56 -21.56
N SER A 91 11.03 -9.45 -22.26
CA SER A 91 10.81 -9.31 -23.70
C SER A 91 10.00 -8.07 -24.05
N VAL A 92 9.04 -7.67 -23.21
CA VAL A 92 8.32 -6.39 -23.37
C VAL A 92 9.28 -5.21 -23.25
N ASN A 93 10.15 -5.19 -22.23
CA ASN A 93 11.17 -4.15 -22.07
C ASN A 93 12.13 -4.09 -23.26
N ASP A 94 12.60 -5.25 -23.72
CA ASP A 94 13.56 -5.33 -24.82
C ASP A 94 12.93 -4.90 -26.16
N THR A 95 11.62 -5.10 -26.34
CA THR A 95 10.90 -4.79 -27.59
C THR A 95 10.35 -3.35 -27.64
N PHE A 96 9.77 -2.88 -26.53
CA PHE A 96 9.04 -1.61 -26.47
C PHE A 96 9.71 -0.57 -25.57
N GLY A 97 10.81 -0.93 -24.91
CA GLY A 97 11.54 -0.07 -23.99
C GLY A 97 11.00 -0.11 -22.56
N HIS A 98 11.84 0.32 -21.62
CA HIS A 98 11.53 0.33 -20.18
C HIS A 98 10.32 1.18 -19.82
N HIS A 99 10.01 2.24 -20.59
CA HIS A 99 8.83 3.06 -20.33
C HIS A 99 7.53 2.26 -20.48
N VAL A 100 7.40 1.49 -21.55
CA VAL A 100 6.24 0.60 -21.78
C VAL A 100 6.20 -0.52 -20.73
N GLY A 101 7.36 -1.02 -20.30
CA GLY A 101 7.44 -1.93 -19.15
C GLY A 101 6.88 -1.32 -17.86
N ASP A 102 7.23 -0.08 -17.55
CA ASP A 102 6.69 0.63 -16.39
C ASP A 102 5.16 0.83 -16.48
N LEU A 103 4.65 1.10 -17.69
CA LEU A 103 3.21 1.19 -17.93
C LEU A 103 2.52 -0.16 -17.75
N LEU A 104 3.15 -1.26 -18.18
CA LEU A 104 2.66 -2.62 -17.96
C LEU A 104 2.61 -2.94 -16.45
N LEU A 105 3.66 -2.60 -15.70
CA LEU A 105 3.67 -2.76 -14.24
C LEU A 105 2.54 -1.98 -13.56
N LYS A 106 2.27 -0.75 -14.02
CA LYS A 106 1.14 0.06 -13.52
C LYS A 106 -0.22 -0.55 -13.88
N ALA A 107 -0.39 -1.04 -15.10
CA ALA A 107 -1.63 -1.69 -15.53
C ALA A 107 -1.93 -2.97 -14.73
N VAL A 108 -0.90 -3.74 -14.38
CA VAL A 108 -1.01 -4.90 -13.47
C VAL A 108 -1.36 -4.43 -12.06
N ALA A 109 -0.67 -3.40 -11.57
CA ALA A 109 -0.93 -2.85 -10.24
C ALA A 109 -2.38 -2.37 -10.07
N GLU A 110 -2.97 -1.73 -11.08
CA GLU A 110 -4.39 -1.35 -11.07
C GLU A 110 -5.32 -2.55 -10.89
N VAL A 111 -5.03 -3.67 -11.59
CA VAL A 111 -5.79 -4.91 -11.42
C VAL A 111 -5.68 -5.43 -9.99
N LEU A 112 -4.47 -5.44 -9.42
CA LEU A 112 -4.25 -5.90 -8.04
C LEU A 112 -4.88 -4.97 -7.00
N GLN A 113 -4.86 -3.66 -7.23
CA GLN A 113 -5.53 -2.67 -6.37
C GLN A 113 -7.04 -2.89 -6.35
N SER A 114 -7.63 -3.30 -7.48
CA SER A 114 -9.09 -3.55 -7.57
C SER A 114 -9.60 -4.68 -6.66
N VAL A 115 -8.71 -5.50 -6.10
CA VAL A 115 -9.06 -6.56 -5.16
C VAL A 115 -8.66 -6.24 -3.72
N GLU A 116 -7.97 -5.12 -3.46
CA GLU A 116 -7.62 -4.72 -2.10
C GLU A 116 -8.87 -4.51 -1.25
N ARG A 117 -8.77 -4.93 0.01
CA ARG A 117 -9.80 -4.75 1.03
C ARG A 117 -9.11 -4.34 2.32
N PRO A 118 -9.37 -3.16 2.89
CA PRO A 118 -8.68 -2.70 4.09
C PRO A 118 -8.72 -3.75 5.21
N GLY A 119 -7.55 -4.14 5.71
CA GLY A 119 -7.40 -5.13 6.79
C GLY A 119 -7.44 -6.59 6.37
N ASP A 120 -8.08 -6.92 5.23
CA ASP A 120 -8.30 -8.31 4.81
C ASP A 120 -7.51 -8.69 3.56
N VAL A 121 -7.33 -7.80 2.58
CA VAL A 121 -6.60 -8.08 1.34
C VAL A 121 -5.63 -6.94 1.00
N ALA A 122 -4.35 -7.27 0.82
CA ALA A 122 -3.29 -6.33 0.51
C ALA A 122 -2.52 -6.76 -0.75
N ALA A 123 -2.36 -5.82 -1.69
CA ALA A 123 -1.55 -5.97 -2.89
C ALA A 123 -0.16 -5.35 -2.70
N VAL A 124 0.86 -6.10 -3.09
CA VAL A 124 2.26 -5.80 -2.83
C VAL A 124 3.05 -5.97 -4.12
N ARG A 125 3.96 -5.04 -4.43
CA ARG A 125 5.04 -5.28 -5.39
C ARG A 125 6.28 -5.73 -4.63
N LEU A 126 6.81 -6.90 -4.98
CA LEU A 126 8.00 -7.45 -4.36
C LEU A 126 9.26 -6.88 -4.98
N GLY A 127 9.24 -6.52 -6.27
CA GLY A 127 10.35 -5.94 -7.02
C GLY A 127 10.39 -6.52 -8.44
N GLY A 128 11.03 -5.82 -9.39
CA GLY A 128 11.03 -6.26 -10.79
C GLY A 128 9.60 -6.40 -11.33
N ASP A 129 9.29 -7.58 -11.85
CA ASP A 129 8.01 -8.10 -12.33
C ASP A 129 7.22 -8.93 -11.29
N GLU A 130 7.74 -9.06 -10.07
CA GLU A 130 7.12 -9.87 -9.03
C GLU A 130 6.14 -9.06 -8.16
N PHE A 131 4.95 -9.63 -7.97
CA PHE A 131 3.88 -9.12 -7.12
C PHE A 131 3.40 -10.18 -6.12
N ALA A 132 2.69 -9.73 -5.09
CA ALA A 132 2.04 -10.60 -4.13
C ALA A 132 0.68 -10.06 -3.69
N ILE A 133 -0.20 -10.97 -3.28
CA ILE A 133 -1.44 -10.67 -2.57
C ILE A 133 -1.44 -11.44 -1.26
N MET A 134 -1.60 -10.73 -0.15
CA MET A 134 -1.94 -11.34 1.14
C MET A 134 -3.42 -11.16 1.40
N ALA A 135 -4.15 -12.25 1.63
CA ALA A 135 -5.60 -12.23 1.80
C ALA A 135 -6.04 -13.09 3.00
N ILE A 136 -6.86 -12.53 3.88
CA ILE A 136 -7.56 -13.26 4.92
C ILE A 136 -8.87 -13.76 4.31
N ALA A 137 -9.00 -15.07 4.16
CA ALA A 137 -10.12 -15.69 3.48
C ALA A 137 -10.69 -16.84 4.30
N ASP A 138 -11.97 -17.13 4.09
CA ASP A 138 -12.63 -18.25 4.73
C ASP A 138 -12.03 -19.58 4.23
N ARG A 139 -12.01 -20.59 5.10
CA ARG A 139 -11.43 -21.91 4.81
C ARG A 139 -12.09 -22.61 3.62
N ASN A 140 -13.29 -22.21 3.21
CA ASN A 140 -13.98 -22.82 2.07
C ASN A 140 -13.87 -21.96 0.80
N ASP A 141 -13.34 -20.74 0.91
CA ASP A 141 -13.19 -19.78 -0.20
C ASP A 141 -11.78 -19.89 -0.81
N HIS A 142 -11.39 -21.12 -1.16
CA HIS A 142 -10.03 -21.44 -1.60
C HIS A 142 -9.75 -21.07 -3.06
N ASP A 143 -10.75 -21.07 -3.93
CA ASP A 143 -10.53 -20.98 -5.38
C ASP A 143 -10.91 -19.62 -5.98
N ASN A 144 -11.56 -18.73 -5.22
CA ASN A 144 -12.20 -17.56 -5.81
C ASN A 144 -11.21 -16.43 -6.14
N LEU A 145 -10.25 -16.12 -5.25
CA LEU A 145 -9.37 -14.96 -5.45
C LEU A 145 -8.32 -15.21 -6.54
N GLY A 146 -7.63 -16.34 -6.51
CA GLY A 146 -6.61 -16.70 -7.51
C GLY A 146 -7.20 -16.80 -8.92
N GLN A 147 -8.36 -17.45 -9.05
CA GLN A 147 -9.05 -17.56 -10.33
C GLN A 147 -9.55 -16.20 -10.84
N ARG A 148 -10.16 -15.37 -9.97
CA ARG A 148 -10.58 -14.01 -10.34
C ARG A 148 -9.41 -13.14 -10.78
N LEU A 149 -8.26 -13.24 -10.10
CA LEU A 149 -7.06 -12.50 -10.48
C LEU A 149 -6.54 -12.98 -11.82
N ARG A 150 -6.49 -14.30 -12.04
CA ARG A 150 -6.16 -14.87 -13.35
C ARG A 150 -7.04 -14.32 -14.46
N GLU A 151 -8.36 -14.32 -14.28
CA GLU A 151 -9.30 -13.82 -15.29
C GLU A 151 -9.12 -12.33 -15.57
N ARG A 152 -8.83 -11.52 -14.53
CA ARG A 152 -8.60 -10.08 -14.69
C ARG A 152 -7.24 -9.73 -15.29
N LEU A 153 -6.22 -10.54 -14.99
CA LEU A 153 -4.87 -10.36 -15.53
C LEU A 153 -4.76 -10.91 -16.95
N ASN A 154 -5.56 -11.89 -17.36
CA ASN A 154 -5.56 -12.40 -18.73
C ASN A 154 -6.31 -11.47 -19.69
N ARG A 155 -5.71 -10.31 -19.98
CA ARG A 155 -6.24 -9.29 -20.88
C ARG A 155 -5.14 -8.61 -21.67
N PHE A 156 -5.52 -7.93 -22.75
CA PHE A 156 -4.64 -6.97 -23.41
C PHE A 156 -4.73 -5.61 -22.71
N ALA A 157 -3.59 -4.93 -22.60
CA ALA A 157 -3.48 -3.54 -22.21
C ALA A 157 -3.00 -2.73 -23.42
N GLU A 158 -3.63 -1.58 -23.64
CA GLU A 158 -3.20 -0.61 -24.63
C GLU A 158 -2.20 0.34 -23.97
N LEU A 159 -0.93 0.25 -24.35
CA LEU A 159 0.19 0.98 -23.76
C LEU A 159 0.88 1.76 -24.89
N GLU A 160 0.76 3.09 -24.88
CA GLU A 160 1.30 3.97 -25.94
C GLU A 160 0.94 3.55 -27.38
N GLY A 161 -0.29 3.07 -27.59
CA GLY A 161 -0.76 2.61 -28.90
C GLY A 161 -0.31 1.19 -29.28
N HIS A 162 0.39 0.48 -28.39
CA HIS A 162 0.69 -0.93 -28.53
C HIS A 162 -0.31 -1.78 -27.75
N GLN A 163 -0.81 -2.86 -28.35
CA GLN A 163 -1.55 -3.89 -27.61
C GLN A 163 -0.57 -4.90 -27.03
N VAL A 164 -0.38 -4.85 -25.71
CA VAL A 164 0.47 -5.77 -24.98
C VAL A 164 -0.41 -6.73 -24.18
N ARG A 165 -0.22 -8.04 -24.37
CA ARG A 165 -0.96 -9.04 -23.59
C ARG A 165 -0.32 -9.18 -22.21
N ILE A 166 -1.13 -9.07 -21.17
CA ILE A 166 -0.72 -9.35 -19.80
C ILE A 166 -0.79 -10.87 -19.60
N GLY A 167 0.36 -11.50 -19.34
CA GLY A 167 0.49 -12.89 -18.90
C GLY A 167 1.12 -12.93 -17.51
N ALA A 168 0.71 -13.89 -16.68
CA ALA A 168 1.26 -14.01 -15.33
C ALA A 168 1.17 -15.43 -14.77
N SER A 169 2.22 -15.89 -14.10
CA SER A 169 2.17 -17.13 -13.33
C SER A 169 1.78 -16.84 -11.88
N ILE A 170 0.84 -17.60 -11.30
CA ILE A 170 0.29 -17.34 -9.95
C ILE A 170 0.47 -18.58 -9.04
N GLY A 171 1.45 -18.54 -8.14
CA GLY A 171 1.57 -19.51 -7.05
C GLY A 171 0.71 -19.11 -5.85
N MET A 172 0.10 -20.07 -5.14
CA MET A 172 -0.70 -19.80 -3.94
C MET A 172 -0.28 -20.69 -2.77
N ALA A 173 -0.08 -20.08 -1.60
CA ALA A 173 0.12 -20.78 -0.34
C ALA A 173 -0.98 -20.37 0.64
N CYS A 174 -1.50 -21.31 1.41
CA CYS A 174 -2.41 -21.00 2.50
C CYS A 174 -1.72 -21.27 3.84
N PHE A 175 -2.20 -20.66 4.92
CA PHE A 175 -1.85 -21.04 6.28
C PHE A 175 -3.15 -21.18 7.09
N PRO A 176 -3.35 -22.29 7.83
CA PRO A 176 -2.38 -23.36 8.13
C PRO A 176 -2.33 -24.56 7.14
N GLN A 177 -2.85 -24.45 5.90
CA GLN A 177 -2.97 -25.58 4.94
C GLN A 177 -2.10 -25.44 3.65
N ARG A 178 -1.79 -26.57 2.99
CA ARG A 178 -0.83 -26.76 1.86
C ARG A 178 -0.82 -25.72 0.70
N PHE A 179 0.33 -25.67 0.01
CA PHE A 179 0.65 -24.95 -1.25
C PHE A 179 -0.10 -25.48 -2.48
N ARG A 180 -0.48 -24.60 -3.43
CA ARG A 180 -1.10 -24.88 -4.74
C ARG A 180 -0.51 -23.95 -5.83
N HIS A 181 -0.40 -24.43 -7.07
CA HIS A 181 0.15 -23.64 -8.18
C HIS A 181 -0.90 -23.42 -9.29
N PHE A 182 -1.01 -22.19 -9.81
CA PHE A 182 -1.88 -21.84 -10.94
C PHE A 182 -1.04 -21.16 -12.05
N HIS A 183 -1.28 -21.51 -13.31
CA HIS A 183 -0.58 -20.91 -14.44
C HIS A 183 -1.57 -20.16 -15.34
N VAL A 184 -1.20 -18.95 -15.79
CA VAL A 184 -1.98 -18.16 -16.76
C VAL A 184 -1.18 -18.07 -18.05
N ALA A 185 -1.36 -19.06 -18.92
CA ALA A 185 -0.56 -19.19 -20.12
C ALA A 185 -0.85 -18.11 -21.16
N ALA A 186 0.19 -17.85 -21.95
CA ALA A 186 0.32 -16.69 -22.78
C ALA A 186 0.75 -17.09 -24.21
N GLN A 187 -0.11 -16.95 -25.23
CA GLN A 187 0.29 -17.06 -26.65
C GLN A 187 0.31 -15.67 -27.30
N CYS A 188 1.46 -15.31 -27.89
CA CYS A 188 1.57 -14.18 -28.80
C CYS A 188 1.03 -14.58 -30.18
N ARG A 189 0.31 -13.66 -30.84
CA ARG A 189 0.23 -13.58 -32.29
C ARG A 189 0.88 -12.29 -32.73
#